data_AF-A0A8C6GKS8-F1
#
_entry.id   AF-A0A8C6GKS8-F1
#
_cell.length_a   1.000
_cell.length_b   1.000
_cell.length_c   1.000
_cell.angle_alpha   90.00
_cell.angle_beta   90.00
_cell.angle_gamma   90.00
#
_symmetry.space_group_name_H-M   'P 1'
#
loop_
_entity.id
_entity.type
_entity.pdbx_description
1 polymer ?
#
loop_
_entity_poly.entity_id
_entity_poly.type
_entity_poly.pdbx_seq_one_letter_code
_entity_poly.pdbx_strand_id
1 'polypeptide(L)'
;MQVIGPVQRGLPLLSALPKDWRIIVVDIKDCFFSIPLNKKDKPRFAFTLPSINHMEPDKRYQWRVLPQGMANSPTICQLYVGKALQPVRDGFPSLKICHYMDDIVICGPEEESIQKAYGLLNETLKNNGLIIAPEKVQQSNVSHFLGATITLRCVTPQKISIRKGHLKTLNDFQKLLGDINWIRPYLRIPTSELKPLFQILEGESHITSLRQLTPEASDVLRKVERAIQKAQLNRINEQEPLYLCILRTINLPTAVLWQDGPLVWIHPHISPNKTIEHYPTMVANMAHKGIKTSITHFGKMPDSIIVPYTVAQMQILCTTIDEWAILRCSYSGLIDNHYPKHPLLHFMLLHPVIFPKVTANTPIKGAIDIYTDGSKTGIGSYVINEKAVRLQFTPGAPQLVECLVVLEVFKRFPMPINIISDSVYVVNAVLALETAGSFKQSSPVSEILRKIQN
;
A
#
# COMPACT_ATOMS: atom_id res chain seq x y z
N MET A 1 -0.15 -26.47 20.14
CA MET A 1 -0.96 -25.24 20.11
C MET A 1 -1.32 -24.98 18.67
N GLN A 2 -2.58 -24.71 18.35
CA GLN A 2 -2.92 -24.16 17.04
C GLN A 2 -2.36 -22.74 16.94
N VAL A 3 -1.88 -22.36 15.76
CA VAL A 3 -1.39 -20.99 15.52
C VAL A 3 -2.60 -20.06 15.58
N ILE A 4 -2.54 -19.08 16.48
CA ILE A 4 -3.57 -18.05 16.60
C ILE A 4 -3.15 -16.92 15.66
N GLY A 5 -3.97 -16.63 14.65
CA GLY A 5 -3.72 -15.54 13.72
C GLY A 5 -3.57 -14.18 14.42
N PRO A 6 -2.97 -13.19 13.75
CA PRO A 6 -2.81 -11.86 14.33
C PRO A 6 -4.18 -11.23 14.61
N VAL A 7 -4.39 -10.79 15.84
CA VAL A 7 -5.64 -10.11 16.26
C VAL A 7 -5.69 -8.68 15.72
N GLN A 8 -4.52 -8.05 15.58
CA GLN A 8 -4.38 -6.70 15.04
C GLN A 8 -4.06 -6.78 13.54
N ARG A 9 -4.88 -6.12 12.72
CA ARG A 9 -4.83 -6.21 11.23
C ARG A 9 -3.70 -5.37 10.60
N GLY A 10 -2.90 -4.68 11.41
CA GLY A 10 -1.81 -3.80 10.99
C GLY A 10 -1.50 -2.76 12.07
N LEU A 11 -0.51 -1.90 11.80
CA LEU A 11 -0.13 -0.83 12.71
C LEU A 11 -1.26 0.22 12.81
N PRO A 12 -1.46 0.82 13.99
CA PRO A 12 -2.41 1.92 14.14
C PRO A 12 -1.94 3.13 13.33
N LEU A 13 -2.88 3.77 12.61
CA LEU A 13 -2.61 4.98 11.86
C LEU A 13 -2.70 6.19 12.81
N LEU A 14 -1.56 6.81 13.10
CA LEU A 14 -1.48 7.87 14.12
C LEU A 14 -2.13 9.18 13.70
N SER A 15 -2.27 9.45 12.40
CA SER A 15 -3.04 10.59 11.91
C SER A 15 -4.54 10.47 12.19
N ALA A 16 -5.04 9.29 12.58
CA ALA A 16 -6.41 9.11 13.04
C ALA A 16 -6.63 9.57 14.49
N LEU A 17 -5.57 9.92 15.23
CA LEU A 17 -5.73 10.58 16.53
C LEU A 17 -6.23 12.01 16.32
N PRO A 18 -7.26 12.48 17.04
CA PRO A 18 -7.84 13.81 16.81
C PRO A 18 -6.82 14.93 16.97
N LYS A 19 -6.87 15.95 16.11
CA LYS A 19 -5.98 17.12 16.15
C LYS A 19 -6.16 17.91 17.45
N ASP A 20 -5.09 18.55 17.90
CA ASP A 20 -5.01 19.39 19.10
C ASP A 20 -5.28 18.65 20.43
N TRP A 21 -5.56 17.34 20.39
CA TRP A 21 -5.64 16.50 21.58
C TRP A 21 -4.24 16.18 22.12
N ARG A 22 -4.10 16.21 23.44
CA ARG A 22 -2.87 15.85 24.16
C ARG A 22 -2.70 14.33 24.18
N ILE A 23 -1.46 13.89 24.34
CA ILE A 23 -1.07 12.49 24.25
C ILE A 23 -0.16 12.13 25.42
N ILE A 24 -0.42 10.98 26.02
CA ILE A 24 0.52 10.27 26.88
C ILE A 24 0.90 8.96 26.20
N VAL A 25 2.21 8.72 26.05
CA VAL A 25 2.74 7.43 25.59
C VAL A 25 3.30 6.68 26.80
N VAL A 26 2.98 5.40 26.88
CA VAL A 26 3.36 4.50 27.96
C VAL A 26 3.93 3.22 27.35
N ASP A 27 4.99 2.69 27.96
CA ASP A 27 5.62 1.42 27.58
C ASP A 27 5.54 0.47 28.78
N ILE A 28 5.09 -0.77 28.53
CA ILE A 28 5.05 -1.83 29.54
C ILE A 28 6.40 -2.53 29.57
N LYS A 29 7.07 -2.42 30.72
CA LYS A 29 8.36 -3.08 30.95
C LYS A 29 8.20 -4.61 30.89
N ASP A 30 9.09 -5.25 30.13
CA ASP A 30 9.23 -6.70 30.07
C ASP A 30 7.89 -7.43 29.81
N CYS A 31 7.02 -6.84 28.98
CA CYS A 31 5.61 -7.24 28.86
C CYS A 31 5.41 -8.74 28.61
N PHE A 32 6.23 -9.38 27.77
CA PHE A 32 6.19 -10.83 27.55
C PHE A 32 6.50 -11.62 28.83
N PHE A 33 7.53 -11.21 29.56
CA PHE A 33 7.98 -11.89 30.77
C PHE A 33 7.05 -11.63 31.97
N SER A 34 6.20 -10.61 31.91
CA SER A 34 5.15 -10.37 32.90
C SER A 34 3.92 -11.27 32.73
N ILE A 35 3.75 -11.92 31.56
CA ILE A 35 2.57 -12.74 31.28
C ILE A 35 2.83 -14.21 31.69
N PRO A 36 2.09 -14.76 32.67
CA PRO A 36 2.31 -16.13 33.13
C PRO A 36 1.85 -17.15 32.10
N LEU A 37 2.67 -18.18 31.88
CA LEU A 37 2.29 -19.32 31.06
C LEU A 37 1.43 -20.31 31.85
N ASN A 38 0.43 -20.90 31.18
CA ASN A 38 -0.40 -21.94 31.78
C ASN A 38 0.46 -23.11 32.29
N LYS A 39 0.23 -23.59 33.51
CA LYS A 39 0.98 -24.68 34.15
C LYS A 39 1.08 -25.93 33.25
N LYS A 40 0.02 -26.25 32.51
CA LYS A 40 -0.03 -27.43 31.61
C LYS A 40 0.86 -27.28 30.37
N ASP A 41 1.19 -26.05 29.99
CA ASP A 41 2.00 -25.76 28.81
C ASP A 41 3.48 -25.58 29.12
N LYS A 42 3.86 -25.26 30.36
CA LYS A 42 5.26 -25.07 30.78
C LYS A 42 6.20 -26.22 30.35
N PRO A 43 5.84 -27.51 30.50
CA PRO A 43 6.72 -28.61 30.09
C PRO A 43 7.03 -28.63 28.58
N ARG A 44 6.15 -28.06 27.74
CA ARG A 44 6.34 -27.98 26.29
C ARG A 44 7.43 -26.99 25.89
N PHE A 45 7.80 -26.08 26.79
CA PHE A 45 8.84 -25.07 26.61
C PHE A 45 10.05 -25.37 27.48
N ALA A 46 10.34 -26.64 27.73
CA ALA A 46 11.56 -27.06 28.38
C ALA A 46 12.76 -26.92 27.44
N PHE A 47 13.89 -26.48 27.97
CA PHE A 47 15.16 -26.39 27.25
C PHE A 47 16.31 -26.86 28.13
N THR A 48 17.41 -27.24 27.48
CA THR A 48 18.61 -27.77 28.13
C THR A 48 19.75 -26.77 27.94
N LEU A 49 20.42 -26.42 29.04
CA LEU A 49 21.64 -25.62 29.04
C LEU A 49 22.83 -26.58 29.14
N PRO A 50 23.69 -26.67 28.10
CA PRO A 50 24.84 -27.54 28.13
C PRO A 50 25.81 -27.09 29.22
N SER A 51 26.38 -28.05 29.94
CA SER A 51 27.42 -27.74 30.93
C SER A 51 28.76 -27.41 30.26
N ILE A 52 29.62 -26.68 30.98
CA ILE A 52 30.96 -26.34 30.48
C ILE A 52 31.74 -27.65 30.28
N ASN A 53 32.15 -27.91 29.03
CA ASN A 53 32.91 -29.09 28.64
C ASN A 53 32.28 -30.44 29.05
N HIS A 54 30.95 -30.50 29.22
CA HIS A 54 30.24 -31.70 29.68
C HIS A 54 30.73 -32.23 31.04
N MET A 55 31.32 -31.37 31.88
CA MET A 55 31.88 -31.75 33.18
C MET A 55 30.80 -32.11 34.23
N GLU A 56 29.56 -31.72 33.99
CA GLU A 56 28.39 -32.08 34.81
C GLU A 56 27.17 -32.39 33.92
N PRO A 57 26.14 -33.11 34.40
CA PRO A 57 24.91 -33.28 33.63
C PRO A 57 24.27 -31.95 33.26
N ASP A 58 23.75 -31.86 32.03
CA ASP A 58 23.13 -30.64 31.54
C ASP A 58 21.91 -30.23 32.37
N LYS A 59 21.79 -28.93 32.63
CA LYS A 59 20.70 -28.38 33.43
C LYS A 59 19.47 -28.16 32.54
N ARG A 60 18.30 -28.58 33.04
CA ARG A 60 17.02 -28.40 32.34
C ARG A 60 16.19 -27.32 32.99
N TYR A 61 15.68 -26.42 32.17
CA TYR A 61 14.81 -25.32 32.58
C TYR A 61 13.50 -25.38 31.78
N GLN A 62 12.48 -24.69 32.27
CA GLN A 62 11.24 -24.49 31.52
C GLN A 62 10.78 -23.04 31.68
N TRP A 63 10.18 -22.51 30.62
CA TRP A 63 9.58 -21.18 30.68
C TRP A 63 8.38 -21.17 31.64
N ARG A 64 8.35 -20.17 32.53
CA ARG A 64 7.22 -19.92 33.45
C ARG A 64 6.28 -18.84 32.93
N VAL A 65 6.76 -18.06 31.98
CA VAL A 65 6.17 -16.86 31.40
C VAL A 65 6.20 -17.00 29.89
N LEU A 66 5.58 -16.07 29.19
CA LEU A 66 5.47 -16.12 27.73
C LEU A 66 6.86 -15.99 27.08
N PRO A 67 7.35 -17.02 26.33
CA PRO A 67 8.67 -16.96 25.73
C PRO A 67 8.68 -16.04 24.51
N GLN A 68 9.75 -15.25 24.35
CA GLN A 68 10.01 -14.53 23.11
C GLN A 68 10.37 -15.52 22.00
N GLY A 69 9.89 -15.26 20.78
CA GLY A 69 10.10 -16.14 19.61
C GLY A 69 9.06 -17.23 19.42
N MET A 70 8.16 -17.48 20.38
CA MET A 70 6.99 -18.34 20.13
C MET A 70 6.00 -17.60 19.21
N ALA A 71 5.52 -18.29 18.17
CA ALA A 71 4.61 -17.74 17.16
C ALA A 71 3.35 -17.09 17.74
N ASN A 72 2.77 -17.68 18.78
CA ASN A 72 1.55 -17.16 19.42
C ASN A 72 1.81 -16.07 20.47
N SER A 73 3.08 -15.80 20.84
CA SER A 73 3.39 -14.86 21.92
C SER A 73 2.86 -13.45 21.62
N PRO A 74 3.07 -12.85 20.43
CA PRO A 74 2.57 -11.51 20.15
C PRO A 74 1.04 -11.42 20.28
N THR A 75 0.33 -12.43 19.77
CA THR A 75 -1.13 -12.50 19.85
C THR A 75 -1.63 -12.60 21.30
N ILE A 76 -1.00 -13.46 22.11
CA ILE A 76 -1.36 -13.60 23.53
C ILE A 76 -1.07 -12.31 24.28
N CYS A 77 0.07 -11.67 24.02
CA CYS A 77 0.45 -10.39 24.61
C CYS A 77 -0.59 -9.30 24.29
N GLN A 78 -0.95 -9.13 23.02
CA GLN A 78 -1.94 -8.16 22.56
C GLN A 78 -3.30 -8.33 23.25
N LEU A 79 -3.76 -9.57 23.39
CA LEU A 79 -5.03 -9.90 24.05
C LEU A 79 -4.98 -9.69 25.56
N TYR A 80 -3.87 -10.07 26.20
CA TYR A 80 -3.69 -9.94 27.64
C TYR A 80 -3.66 -8.47 28.06
N VAL A 81 -2.84 -7.65 27.38
CA VAL A 81 -2.80 -6.20 27.59
C VAL A 81 -4.15 -5.58 27.25
N GLY A 82 -4.77 -6.00 26.13
CA GLY A 82 -6.09 -5.51 25.73
C GLY A 82 -7.17 -5.74 26.80
N LYS A 83 -7.15 -6.89 27.48
CA LYS A 83 -8.04 -7.20 28.60
C LYS A 83 -7.75 -6.33 29.82
N ALA A 84 -6.47 -6.11 30.15
CA ALA A 84 -6.08 -5.25 31.26
C ALA A 84 -6.47 -3.76 31.04
N LEU A 85 -6.55 -3.32 29.77
CA LEU A 85 -6.98 -1.98 29.39
C LEU A 85 -8.50 -1.76 29.42
N GLN A 86 -9.30 -2.84 29.43
CA GLN A 86 -10.75 -2.75 29.27
C GLN A 86 -11.42 -1.84 30.32
N PRO A 87 -11.10 -1.92 31.63
CA PRO A 87 -11.70 -1.04 32.62
C PRO A 87 -11.40 0.45 32.38
N VAL A 88 -10.22 0.77 31.82
CA VAL A 88 -9.83 2.15 31.49
C VAL A 88 -10.64 2.65 30.30
N ARG A 89 -10.83 1.80 29.27
CA ARG A 89 -11.65 2.14 28.10
C ARG A 89 -13.11 2.37 28.48
N ASP A 90 -13.64 1.53 29.34
CA ASP A 90 -15.03 1.63 29.80
C ASP A 90 -15.24 2.87 30.70
N GLY A 91 -14.24 3.21 31.53
CA GLY A 91 -14.27 4.39 32.40
C GLY A 91 -14.07 5.73 31.66
N PHE A 92 -13.41 5.72 30.50
CA PHE A 92 -13.08 6.92 29.74
C PHE A 92 -13.43 6.79 28.24
N PRO A 93 -14.72 6.63 27.89
CA PRO A 93 -15.14 6.37 26.50
C PRO A 93 -14.89 7.54 25.54
N SER A 94 -14.70 8.76 26.06
CA SER A 94 -14.35 9.94 25.28
C SER A 94 -12.88 10.00 24.88
N LEU A 95 -11.99 9.26 25.55
CA LEU A 95 -10.56 9.21 25.24
C LEU A 95 -10.27 8.17 24.16
N LYS A 96 -9.27 8.43 23.31
CA LYS A 96 -8.75 7.42 22.38
C LYS A 96 -7.59 6.68 23.04
N ILE A 97 -7.80 5.41 23.37
CA ILE A 97 -6.79 4.54 23.99
C ILE A 97 -6.38 3.44 22.99
N CYS A 98 -5.23 3.63 22.36
CA CYS A 98 -4.66 2.70 21.40
C CYS A 98 -3.51 1.93 22.04
N HIS A 99 -3.39 0.63 21.75
CA HIS A 99 -2.24 -0.16 22.16
C HIS A 99 -1.74 -1.04 21.02
N TYR A 100 -0.42 -1.21 20.99
CA TYR A 100 0.27 -2.14 20.13
C TYR A 100 1.29 -2.88 20.97
N MET A 101 0.97 -4.12 21.33
CA MET A 101 1.77 -4.96 22.21
C MET A 101 2.00 -4.27 23.57
N ASP A 102 3.23 -3.85 23.85
CA ASP A 102 3.69 -3.16 25.06
C ASP A 102 3.56 -1.63 25.01
N ASP A 103 3.40 -1.05 23.82
CA ASP A 103 3.22 0.39 23.62
C ASP A 103 1.73 0.78 23.76
N ILE A 104 1.44 1.78 24.59
CA ILE A 104 0.09 2.33 24.79
C ILE A 104 0.12 3.85 24.56
N VAL A 105 -0.90 4.35 23.87
CA VAL A 105 -1.19 5.78 23.69
C VAL A 105 -2.56 6.08 24.29
N ILE A 106 -2.61 7.07 25.18
CA ILE A 106 -3.84 7.72 25.64
C ILE A 106 -3.89 9.10 24.99
N CYS A 107 -5.00 9.42 24.33
CA CYS A 107 -5.20 10.70 23.67
C CYS A 107 -6.54 11.31 24.08
N GLY A 108 -6.54 12.60 24.44
CA GLY A 108 -7.72 13.31 24.94
C GLY A 108 -7.67 14.83 24.73
N PRO A 109 -8.82 15.51 24.80
CA PRO A 109 -8.87 16.97 24.70
C PRO A 109 -8.37 17.66 25.98
N GLU A 110 -8.62 17.06 27.15
CA GLU A 110 -8.34 17.65 28.46
C GLU A 110 -7.24 16.89 29.21
N GLU A 111 -6.28 17.62 29.75
CA GLU A 111 -5.18 17.03 30.53
C GLU A 111 -5.67 16.28 31.76
N GLU A 112 -6.64 16.83 32.49
CA GLU A 112 -7.16 16.23 33.73
C GLU A 112 -7.75 14.84 33.47
N SER A 113 -8.56 14.71 32.43
CA SER A 113 -9.18 13.46 32.01
C SER A 113 -8.12 12.42 31.61
N ILE A 114 -7.07 12.84 30.89
CA ILE A 114 -5.96 11.97 30.51
C ILE A 114 -5.17 11.50 31.74
N GLN A 115 -4.86 12.40 32.68
CA GLN A 115 -4.10 12.06 33.89
C GLN A 115 -4.89 11.10 34.80
N LYS A 116 -6.21 11.30 34.93
CA LYS A 116 -7.09 10.34 35.62
C LYS A 116 -7.07 8.97 34.94
N ALA A 117 -7.17 8.94 33.61
CA ALA A 117 -7.08 7.69 32.84
C ALA A 117 -5.72 7.00 32.98
N TYR A 118 -4.62 7.77 33.00
CA TYR A 118 -3.28 7.25 33.25
C TYR A 118 -3.12 6.69 34.67
N GLY A 119 -3.68 7.35 35.68
CA GLY A 119 -3.72 6.85 37.06
C GLY A 119 -4.43 5.49 37.15
N LEU A 120 -5.63 5.40 36.58
CA LEU A 120 -6.38 4.15 36.51
C LEU A 120 -5.64 3.08 35.70
N LEU A 121 -5.01 3.46 34.59
CA LEU A 121 -4.18 2.56 33.77
C LEU A 121 -3.05 1.94 34.59
N ASN A 122 -2.33 2.74 35.37
CA ASN A 122 -1.24 2.25 36.20
C ASN A 122 -1.74 1.24 37.25
N GLU A 123 -2.90 1.49 37.85
CA GLU A 123 -3.53 0.58 38.80
C GLU A 123 -3.99 -0.73 38.13
N THR A 124 -4.70 -0.64 37.01
CA THR A 124 -5.22 -1.82 36.31
C THR A 124 -4.09 -2.69 35.76
N LEU A 125 -3.03 -2.10 35.21
CA LEU A 125 -1.85 -2.84 34.76
C LEU A 125 -1.17 -3.56 35.93
N LYS A 126 -0.93 -2.88 37.06
CA LYS A 126 -0.34 -3.48 38.27
C LYS A 126 -1.16 -4.65 38.79
N ASN A 127 -2.49 -4.51 38.85
CA ASN A 127 -3.40 -5.58 39.28
C ASN A 127 -3.34 -6.80 38.35
N ASN A 128 -2.93 -6.62 37.09
CA ASN A 128 -2.74 -7.69 36.11
C ASN A 128 -1.28 -8.16 35.98
N GLY A 129 -0.38 -7.72 36.87
CA GLY A 129 1.05 -8.09 36.87
C GLY A 129 1.90 -7.36 35.82
N LEU A 130 1.37 -6.31 35.18
CA LEU A 130 2.06 -5.50 34.18
C LEU A 130 2.59 -4.22 34.84
N ILE A 131 3.84 -3.85 34.51
CA ILE A 131 4.52 -2.70 35.12
C ILE A 131 4.86 -1.70 34.03
N ILE A 132 4.46 -0.45 34.23
CA ILE A 132 4.86 0.67 33.36
C ILE A 132 6.34 0.98 33.60
N ALA A 133 7.11 1.21 32.53
CA ALA A 133 8.46 1.75 32.61
C ALA A 133 8.40 3.28 32.83
N PRO A 134 8.55 3.80 34.07
CA PRO A 134 8.37 5.24 34.34
C PRO A 134 9.30 6.13 33.52
N GLU A 135 10.52 5.66 33.23
CA GLU A 135 11.52 6.36 32.42
C GLU A 135 11.15 6.51 30.94
N LYS A 136 10.19 5.71 30.45
CA LYS A 136 9.71 5.74 29.05
C LYS A 136 8.37 6.46 28.89
N VAL A 137 7.76 6.92 29.98
CA VAL A 137 6.49 7.66 29.93
C VAL A 137 6.74 9.03 29.30
N GLN A 138 5.98 9.35 28.24
CA GLN A 138 6.11 10.62 27.52
C GLN A 138 4.82 11.42 27.69
N GLN A 139 4.92 12.61 28.28
CA GLN A 139 3.78 13.54 28.49
C GLN A 139 4.02 14.92 27.84
N SER A 140 5.03 15.05 26.98
CA SER A 140 5.37 16.31 26.33
C SER A 140 4.56 16.55 25.05
N ASN A 141 4.61 17.78 24.52
CA ASN A 141 3.97 18.16 23.25
C ASN A 141 4.49 17.38 22.02
N VAL A 142 5.62 16.68 22.16
CA VAL A 142 6.26 15.89 21.11
C VAL A 142 6.50 14.49 21.65
N SER A 143 5.70 13.52 21.22
CA SER A 143 5.78 12.14 21.67
C SER A 143 6.26 11.22 20.55
N HIS A 144 6.86 10.09 20.89
CA HIS A 144 7.31 9.07 19.95
C HIS A 144 6.54 7.80 20.17
N PHE A 145 6.01 7.22 19.10
CA PHE A 145 5.23 5.98 19.14
C PHE A 145 5.41 5.22 17.84
N LEU A 146 5.77 3.93 17.92
CA LEU A 146 5.95 3.01 16.78
C LEU A 146 6.79 3.60 15.64
N GLY A 147 7.89 4.29 15.96
CA GLY A 147 8.80 4.86 14.96
C GLY A 147 8.31 6.15 14.28
N ALA A 148 7.25 6.79 14.79
CA ALA A 148 6.79 8.10 14.37
C ALA A 148 6.87 9.12 15.52
N THR A 149 7.04 10.38 15.16
CA THR A 149 6.94 11.53 16.06
C THR A 149 5.56 12.15 15.90
N ILE A 150 4.84 12.29 17.01
CA ILE A 150 3.52 12.87 17.10
C ILE A 150 3.63 14.24 17.78
N THR A 151 3.05 15.24 17.13
CA THR A 151 2.85 16.59 17.68
C THR A 151 1.36 16.84 17.86
N LEU A 152 0.98 17.97 18.46
CA LEU A 152 -0.44 18.35 18.62
C LEU A 152 -1.22 18.33 17.29
N ARG A 153 -0.57 18.67 16.17
CA ARG A 153 -1.27 18.81 14.87
C ARG A 153 -0.86 17.80 13.82
N CYS A 154 0.34 17.24 13.92
CA CYS A 154 0.93 16.49 12.83
C CYS A 154 1.63 15.22 13.33
N VAL A 155 1.77 14.25 12.42
CA VAL A 155 2.60 13.06 12.60
C VAL A 155 3.66 13.06 11.52
N THR A 156 4.92 12.89 11.92
CA THR A 156 6.07 12.76 11.03
C THR A 156 6.74 11.42 11.28
N PRO A 157 7.18 10.67 10.25
CA PRO A 157 8.01 9.50 10.48
C PRO A 157 9.33 9.91 11.15
N GLN A 158 9.93 9.03 11.95
CA GLN A 158 11.28 9.30 12.46
C GLN A 158 12.27 9.49 11.31
N LYS A 159 13.35 10.24 11.57
CA LYS A 159 14.43 10.43 10.59
C LYS A 159 15.09 9.09 10.29
N ILE A 160 14.80 8.55 9.11
CA ILE A 160 15.41 7.32 8.62
C ILE A 160 16.49 7.69 7.61
N SER A 161 17.71 7.23 7.85
CA SER A 161 18.80 7.31 6.89
C SER A 161 18.95 5.98 6.19
N ILE A 162 18.79 5.96 4.86
CA ILE A 162 18.96 4.74 4.07
C ILE A 162 20.47 4.46 3.93
N ARG A 163 20.97 3.41 4.58
CA ARG A 163 22.38 3.01 4.48
C ARG A 163 22.62 2.20 3.20
N LYS A 164 23.22 2.82 2.20
CA LYS A 164 23.45 2.23 0.87
C LYS A 164 24.59 1.21 0.85
N GLY A 165 25.58 1.34 1.76
CA GLY A 165 26.81 0.52 1.75
C GLY A 165 26.64 -0.97 2.03
N HIS A 166 25.47 -1.39 2.54
CA HIS A 166 25.18 -2.80 2.85
C HIS A 166 24.26 -3.48 1.83
N LEU A 167 23.80 -2.76 0.79
CA LEU A 167 22.91 -3.33 -0.22
C LEU A 167 23.72 -4.17 -1.22
N LYS A 168 23.77 -5.49 -1.01
CA LYS A 168 24.53 -6.41 -1.87
C LYS A 168 23.71 -7.60 -2.37
N THR A 169 22.76 -8.06 -1.57
CA THR A 169 22.00 -9.28 -1.84
C THR A 169 20.53 -8.97 -2.08
N LEU A 170 19.80 -9.89 -2.73
CA LEU A 170 18.36 -9.82 -2.91
C LEU A 170 17.62 -9.55 -1.58
N ASN A 171 18.03 -10.21 -0.50
CA ASN A 171 17.46 -10.01 0.84
C ASN A 171 17.62 -8.55 1.35
N ASP A 172 18.77 -7.92 1.09
CA ASP A 172 19.01 -6.54 1.52
C ASP A 172 18.06 -5.57 0.80
N PHE A 173 17.87 -5.76 -0.51
CA PHE A 173 16.93 -4.97 -1.29
C PHE A 173 15.47 -5.25 -0.93
N GLN A 174 15.11 -6.50 -0.59
CA GLN A 174 13.78 -6.85 -0.11
C GLN A 174 13.45 -6.16 1.22
N LYS A 175 14.40 -6.15 2.18
CA LYS A 175 14.25 -5.43 3.45
C LYS A 175 14.08 -3.94 3.22
N LEU A 176 14.94 -3.33 2.41
CA LEU A 176 14.84 -1.90 2.06
C LEU A 176 13.48 -1.54 1.46
N LEU A 177 12.98 -2.35 0.52
CA LEU A 177 11.68 -2.11 -0.10
C LEU A 177 10.52 -2.39 0.87
N GLY A 178 10.69 -3.30 1.83
CA GLY A 178 9.80 -3.47 2.98
C GLY A 178 9.71 -2.19 3.81
N ASP A 179 10.84 -1.61 4.18
CA ASP A 179 10.92 -0.37 4.96
C ASP A 179 10.34 0.82 4.19
N ILE A 180 10.61 0.92 2.88
CA ILE A 180 10.03 1.96 2.02
C ILE A 180 8.51 1.80 1.91
N ASN A 181 8.01 0.57 1.81
CA ASN A 181 6.57 0.31 1.81
C ASN A 181 5.92 0.64 3.16
N TRP A 182 6.65 0.47 4.26
CA TRP A 182 6.18 0.81 5.61
C TRP A 182 5.99 2.33 5.81
N ILE A 183 6.95 3.16 5.37
CA ILE A 183 6.83 4.63 5.44
C ILE A 183 5.90 5.24 4.39
N ARG A 184 5.56 4.47 3.36
CA ARG A 184 4.84 4.94 2.17
C ARG A 184 3.53 5.70 2.43
N PRO A 185 2.72 5.37 3.46
CA PRO A 185 1.52 6.13 3.78
C PRO A 185 1.79 7.59 4.20
N TYR A 186 3.01 7.92 4.59
CA TYR A 186 3.47 9.29 4.88
C TYR A 186 4.05 9.98 3.65
N LEU A 187 4.47 9.21 2.64
CA LEU A 187 5.22 9.70 1.50
C LEU A 187 4.33 10.03 0.32
N ARG A 188 4.53 11.24 -0.20
CA ARG A 188 4.02 11.68 -1.49
C ARG A 188 4.98 11.23 -2.61
N ILE A 189 5.09 9.92 -2.83
CA ILE A 189 5.84 9.35 -3.96
C ILE A 189 4.94 8.37 -4.71
N PRO A 190 4.57 8.67 -5.98
CA PRO A 190 3.81 7.75 -6.81
C PRO A 190 4.52 6.41 -6.98
N THR A 191 3.75 5.33 -7.09
CA THR A 191 4.28 3.99 -7.36
C THR A 191 5.20 3.93 -8.58
N SER A 192 4.87 4.68 -9.63
CA SER A 192 5.63 4.69 -10.88
C SER A 192 7.05 5.20 -10.69
N GLU A 193 7.28 6.11 -9.75
CA GLU A 193 8.63 6.63 -9.45
C GLU A 193 9.49 5.62 -8.69
N LEU A 194 8.88 4.70 -7.94
CA LEU A 194 9.62 3.67 -7.21
C LEU A 194 10.04 2.49 -8.08
N LYS A 195 9.51 2.40 -9.31
CA LYS A 195 9.69 1.26 -10.22
C LYS A 195 11.16 0.84 -10.41
N PRO A 196 12.14 1.74 -10.61
CA PRO A 196 13.55 1.35 -10.73
C PRO A 196 14.07 0.54 -9.54
N LEU A 197 13.59 0.81 -8.31
CA LEU A 197 14.01 0.04 -7.14
C LEU A 197 13.44 -1.38 -7.13
N PHE A 198 12.20 -1.55 -7.57
CA PHE A 198 11.57 -2.86 -7.63
C PHE A 198 12.15 -3.74 -8.75
N GLN A 199 12.63 -3.13 -9.84
CA GLN A 199 13.31 -3.86 -10.91
C GLN A 199 14.59 -4.55 -10.43
N ILE A 200 15.24 -4.05 -9.37
CA ILE A 200 16.40 -4.71 -8.77
C ILE A 200 16.02 -6.08 -8.17
N LEU A 201 14.76 -6.30 -7.79
CA LEU A 201 14.33 -7.60 -7.26
C LEU A 201 14.21 -8.68 -8.34
N GLU A 202 14.12 -8.30 -9.62
CA GLU A 202 13.99 -9.25 -10.73
C GLU A 202 15.24 -10.11 -10.90
N GLY A 203 15.09 -11.31 -11.44
CA GLY A 203 16.17 -12.28 -11.65
C GLY A 203 16.11 -13.49 -10.72
N GLU A 204 17.27 -14.04 -10.39
CA GLU A 204 17.38 -15.24 -9.55
C GLU A 204 16.74 -15.03 -8.16
N SER A 205 15.93 -15.99 -7.73
CA SER A 205 15.09 -15.88 -6.53
C SER A 205 15.82 -16.19 -5.21
N HIS A 206 17.08 -16.61 -5.27
CA HIS A 206 17.83 -16.97 -4.07
C HIS A 206 18.18 -15.72 -3.26
N ILE A 207 17.94 -15.74 -1.95
CA ILE A 207 18.07 -14.56 -1.06
C ILE A 207 19.49 -13.96 -1.03
N THR A 208 20.51 -14.77 -1.30
CA THR A 208 21.93 -14.34 -1.37
C THR A 208 22.36 -13.92 -2.77
N SER A 209 21.47 -13.99 -3.76
CA SER A 209 21.77 -13.57 -5.14
C SER A 209 22.22 -12.12 -5.13
N LEU A 210 23.35 -11.86 -5.80
CA LEU A 210 23.96 -10.53 -5.82
C LEU A 210 23.11 -9.58 -6.66
N ARG A 211 22.96 -8.36 -6.15
CA ARG A 211 22.22 -7.27 -6.79
C ARG A 211 23.04 -6.00 -6.70
N GLN A 212 22.85 -5.12 -7.67
CA GLN A 212 23.55 -3.84 -7.74
C GLN A 212 22.56 -2.69 -7.90
N LEU A 213 22.86 -1.57 -7.24
CA LEU A 213 22.07 -0.36 -7.35
C LEU A 213 22.36 0.32 -8.69
N THR A 214 21.36 0.41 -9.56
CA THR A 214 21.50 1.16 -10.82
C THR A 214 21.50 2.67 -10.55
N PRO A 215 22.01 3.50 -11.48
CA PRO A 215 21.93 4.96 -11.35
C PRO A 215 20.51 5.46 -11.13
N GLU A 216 19.53 4.93 -11.87
CA GLU A 216 18.12 5.31 -11.75
C GLU A 216 17.55 4.96 -10.38
N ALA A 217 17.87 3.78 -9.85
CA ALA A 217 17.46 3.38 -8.52
C ALA A 217 18.10 4.25 -7.42
N SER A 218 19.36 4.64 -7.59
CA SER A 218 20.05 5.57 -6.68
C SER A 218 19.37 6.94 -6.63
N ASP A 219 18.91 7.44 -7.79
CA ASP A 219 18.17 8.71 -7.90
C ASP A 219 16.83 8.64 -7.19
N VAL A 220 16.13 7.51 -7.35
CA VAL A 220 14.87 7.24 -6.64
C VAL A 220 15.10 7.20 -5.13
N LEU A 221 16.16 6.55 -4.64
CA LEU A 221 16.47 6.57 -3.20
C LEU A 221 16.71 7.98 -2.69
N ARG A 222 17.41 8.84 -3.44
CA ARG A 222 17.60 10.24 -3.07
C ARG A 222 16.28 11.00 -3.00
N LYS A 223 15.33 10.73 -3.91
CA LYS A 223 13.97 11.29 -3.84
C LYS A 223 13.22 10.80 -2.61
N VAL A 224 13.33 9.51 -2.29
CA VAL A 224 12.74 8.91 -1.07
C VAL A 224 13.31 9.57 0.18
N GLU A 225 14.63 9.71 0.29
CA GLU A 225 15.30 10.40 1.42
C GLU A 225 14.79 11.84 1.59
N ARG A 226 14.68 12.59 0.49
CA ARG A 226 14.12 13.96 0.52
C ARG A 226 12.64 13.99 0.90
N ALA A 227 11.87 13.01 0.46
CA ALA A 227 10.45 12.91 0.79
C ALA A 227 10.25 12.56 2.27
N ILE A 228 11.06 11.66 2.85
CA ILE A 228 11.04 11.32 4.28
C ILE A 228 11.28 12.58 5.13
N GLN A 229 12.25 13.40 4.76
CA GLN A 229 12.57 14.64 5.49
C GLN A 229 11.41 15.65 5.49
N LYS A 230 10.56 15.62 4.46
CA LYS A 230 9.39 16.50 4.31
C LYS A 230 8.07 15.80 4.65
N ALA A 231 8.13 14.52 5.06
CA ALA A 231 6.96 13.70 5.24
C ALA A 231 6.21 14.15 6.49
N GLN A 232 4.95 14.51 6.31
CA GLN A 232 4.09 14.97 7.36
C GLN A 232 2.65 14.61 7.01
N LEU A 233 1.94 14.06 7.98
CA LEU A 233 0.50 13.88 7.94
C LEU A 233 -0.13 14.79 8.99
N ASN A 234 -1.28 15.36 8.66
CA ASN A 234 -2.11 16.04 9.65
C ASN A 234 -2.84 15.01 10.50
N ARG A 235 -3.19 15.40 11.72
CA ARG A 235 -4.12 14.67 12.57
C ARG A 235 -5.55 15.03 12.20
N ILE A 236 -6.46 14.07 12.27
CA ILE A 236 -7.86 14.25 11.87
C ILE A 236 -8.55 15.30 12.74
N ASN A 237 -9.32 16.20 12.14
CA ASN A 237 -10.33 16.97 12.85
C ASN A 237 -11.68 16.22 12.73
N GLU A 238 -12.22 15.72 13.84
CA GLU A 238 -13.47 14.93 13.83
C GLU A 238 -14.69 15.76 13.38
N GLN A 239 -14.61 17.09 13.41
CA GLN A 239 -15.70 18.00 13.01
C GLN A 239 -15.68 18.37 11.52
N GLU A 240 -14.60 18.08 10.81
CA GLU A 240 -14.43 18.47 9.41
C GLU A 240 -14.79 17.30 8.46
N PRO A 241 -15.33 17.59 7.26
CA PRO A 241 -15.59 16.57 6.25
C PRO A 241 -14.29 15.90 5.79
N LEU A 242 -14.33 14.58 5.65
CA LEU A 242 -13.23 13.75 5.21
C LEU A 242 -13.31 13.51 3.71
N TYR A 243 -12.35 14.03 2.95
CA TYR A 243 -12.30 13.88 1.50
C TYR A 243 -11.34 12.75 1.11
N LEU A 244 -11.75 11.92 0.15
CA LEU A 244 -10.84 11.01 -0.55
C LEU A 244 -10.49 11.62 -1.92
N CYS A 245 -9.30 12.18 -2.05
CA CYS A 245 -8.84 12.77 -3.31
C CYS A 245 -8.02 11.75 -4.11
N ILE A 246 -8.49 11.39 -5.30
CA ILE A 246 -7.72 10.56 -6.23
C ILE A 246 -6.99 11.47 -7.19
N LEU A 247 -5.67 11.38 -7.20
CA LEU A 247 -4.77 12.28 -7.91
C LEU A 247 -4.27 11.62 -9.17
N ARG A 248 -4.30 12.41 -10.23
CA ARG A 248 -3.85 11.99 -11.55
C ARG A 248 -2.32 12.00 -11.60
N THR A 249 -1.74 10.84 -11.82
CA THR A 249 -0.32 10.74 -12.22
C THR A 249 -0.24 10.07 -13.59
N ILE A 250 0.91 10.21 -14.26
CA ILE A 250 1.15 9.75 -15.64
C ILE A 250 0.74 8.28 -15.83
N ASN A 251 1.15 7.41 -14.91
CA ASN A 251 1.05 5.96 -15.07
C ASN A 251 0.12 5.30 -14.05
N LEU A 252 0.05 5.79 -12.82
CA LEU A 252 -0.64 5.08 -11.74
C LEU A 252 -1.38 6.07 -10.81
N PRO A 253 -2.71 5.99 -10.66
CA PRO A 253 -3.41 6.91 -9.76
C PRO A 253 -2.90 6.76 -8.33
N THR A 254 -2.76 7.87 -7.62
CA THR A 254 -2.41 7.89 -6.19
C THR A 254 -3.53 8.59 -5.46
N ALA A 255 -3.96 8.11 -4.30
CA ALA A 255 -5.03 8.75 -3.55
C ALA A 255 -4.53 9.29 -2.21
N VAL A 256 -5.28 10.21 -1.62
CA VAL A 256 -5.01 10.77 -0.30
C VAL A 256 -6.31 11.03 0.42
N LEU A 257 -6.40 10.62 1.68
CA LEU A 257 -7.46 11.10 2.58
C LEU A 257 -7.06 12.47 3.10
N TRP A 258 -7.98 13.43 3.05
CA TRP A 258 -7.65 14.85 3.08
C TRP A 258 -8.68 15.67 3.87
N GLN A 259 -8.19 16.70 4.59
CA GLN A 259 -8.97 17.76 5.25
C GLN A 259 -8.34 19.14 4.98
N ASP A 260 -7.60 19.70 5.93
CA ASP A 260 -6.74 20.89 5.76
C ASP A 260 -5.31 20.51 5.35
N GLY A 261 -5.07 19.21 5.13
CA GLY A 261 -3.81 18.60 4.77
C GLY A 261 -3.96 17.09 4.58
N PRO A 262 -2.87 16.38 4.23
CA PRO A 262 -2.92 14.94 4.01
C PRO A 262 -3.05 14.20 5.35
N LEU A 263 -4.09 13.37 5.49
CA LEU A 263 -4.26 12.47 6.63
C LEU A 263 -3.58 11.12 6.37
N VAL A 264 -3.62 10.61 5.14
CA VAL A 264 -2.87 9.40 4.75
C VAL A 264 -2.77 9.29 3.22
N TRP A 265 -1.59 8.94 2.72
CA TRP A 265 -1.37 8.63 1.31
C TRP A 265 -1.68 7.16 1.02
N ILE A 266 -2.37 6.92 -0.09
CA ILE A 266 -2.85 5.62 -0.52
C ILE A 266 -2.30 5.36 -1.90
N HIS A 267 -1.57 4.25 -2.04
CA HIS A 267 -0.85 3.92 -3.25
C HIS A 267 -1.38 2.62 -3.87
N PRO A 268 -1.36 2.48 -5.21
CA PRO A 268 -1.69 1.21 -5.85
C PRO A 268 -0.61 0.16 -5.57
N HIS A 269 -0.94 -1.09 -5.84
CA HIS A 269 0.05 -2.16 -5.83
C HIS A 269 1.14 -1.86 -6.87
N ILE A 270 2.38 -2.21 -6.54
CA ILE A 270 3.53 -1.97 -7.42
C ILE A 270 3.47 -2.89 -8.64
N SER A 271 3.18 -4.17 -8.40
CA SER A 271 2.94 -5.13 -9.47
C SER A 271 1.47 -5.07 -9.86
N PRO A 272 1.13 -4.77 -11.13
CA PRO A 272 -0.24 -4.84 -11.59
C PRO A 272 -0.72 -6.29 -11.57
N ASN A 273 -2.00 -6.47 -11.24
CA ASN A 273 -2.64 -7.78 -11.18
C ASN A 273 -2.86 -8.34 -12.60
N LYS A 274 -3.09 -7.45 -13.57
CA LYS A 274 -3.27 -7.77 -15.00
C LYS A 274 -2.04 -7.35 -15.82
N THR A 275 -1.90 -7.91 -17.02
CA THR A 275 -0.81 -7.55 -17.96
C THR A 275 -0.88 -6.08 -18.38
N ILE A 276 -2.10 -5.60 -18.62
CA ILE A 276 -2.43 -4.20 -18.87
C ILE A 276 -3.55 -3.82 -17.90
N GLU A 277 -3.39 -2.68 -17.22
CA GLU A 277 -4.47 -2.10 -16.41
C GLU A 277 -4.94 -0.78 -17.02
N HIS A 278 -6.23 -0.74 -17.34
CA HIS A 278 -6.95 0.41 -17.86
C HIS A 278 -7.02 1.51 -16.78
N TYR A 279 -6.51 2.71 -17.06
CA TYR A 279 -6.36 3.75 -16.03
C TYR A 279 -7.66 4.14 -15.31
N PRO A 280 -8.81 4.34 -15.98
CA PRO A 280 -10.07 4.58 -15.28
C PRO A 280 -10.48 3.45 -14.33
N THR A 281 -10.22 2.19 -14.68
CA THR A 281 -10.42 1.06 -13.78
C THR A 281 -9.53 1.17 -12.54
N MET A 282 -8.27 1.59 -12.72
CA MET A 282 -7.36 1.82 -11.59
C MET A 282 -7.85 2.95 -10.68
N VAL A 283 -8.46 4.01 -11.23
CA VAL A 283 -9.07 5.09 -10.43
C VAL A 283 -10.20 4.54 -9.56
N ALA A 284 -11.12 3.76 -10.13
CA ALA A 284 -12.20 3.14 -9.34
C ALA A 284 -11.65 2.20 -8.25
N ASN A 285 -10.65 1.38 -8.58
CA ASN A 285 -9.98 0.51 -7.60
C ASN A 285 -9.28 1.29 -6.49
N MET A 286 -8.68 2.44 -6.81
CA MET A 286 -8.11 3.35 -5.82
C MET A 286 -9.19 3.98 -4.92
N ALA A 287 -10.37 4.28 -5.46
CA ALA A 287 -11.51 4.73 -4.67
C ALA A 287 -11.94 3.65 -3.66
N HIS A 288 -12.14 2.41 -4.12
CA HIS A 288 -12.48 1.27 -3.26
C HIS A 288 -11.43 1.06 -2.15
N LYS A 289 -10.15 1.11 -2.51
CA LYS A 289 -9.05 1.02 -1.55
C LYS A 289 -9.09 2.19 -0.55
N GLY A 290 -9.38 3.40 -1.02
CA GLY A 290 -9.52 4.58 -0.17
C GLY A 290 -10.68 4.50 0.81
N ILE A 291 -11.85 4.05 0.37
CA ILE A 291 -13.00 3.79 1.24
C ILE A 291 -12.63 2.78 2.33
N LYS A 292 -12.00 1.66 1.95
CA LYS A 292 -11.55 0.64 2.91
C LYS A 292 -10.57 1.20 3.94
N THR A 293 -9.57 1.99 3.49
CA THR A 293 -8.62 2.69 4.38
C THR A 293 -9.35 3.66 5.31
N SER A 294 -10.32 4.41 4.79
CA SER A 294 -11.13 5.36 5.57
C SER A 294 -11.88 4.65 6.70
N ILE A 295 -12.61 3.59 6.39
CA ILE A 295 -13.36 2.81 7.38
C ILE A 295 -12.40 2.16 8.40
N THR A 296 -11.29 1.60 7.93
CA THR A 296 -10.35 0.86 8.79
C THR A 296 -9.69 1.77 9.82
N HIS A 297 -9.32 2.99 9.44
CA HIS A 297 -8.52 3.86 10.31
C HIS A 297 -9.33 4.98 10.97
N PHE A 298 -10.40 5.46 10.32
CA PHE A 298 -11.21 6.58 10.80
C PHE A 298 -12.63 6.16 11.18
N GLY A 299 -12.99 4.87 11.00
CA GLY A 299 -14.29 4.33 11.41
C GLY A 299 -15.48 4.77 10.56
N LYS A 300 -15.25 5.60 9.52
CA LYS A 300 -16.30 6.11 8.62
C LYS A 300 -15.87 6.06 7.15
N MET A 301 -16.86 6.03 6.26
CA MET A 301 -16.63 6.32 4.85
C MET A 301 -16.23 7.80 4.67
N PRO A 302 -15.49 8.15 3.59
CA PRO A 302 -15.24 9.55 3.27
C PRO A 302 -16.58 10.25 2.97
N ASP A 303 -16.68 11.51 3.38
CA ASP A 303 -17.85 12.35 3.14
C ASP A 303 -18.00 12.68 1.64
N SER A 304 -16.87 12.75 0.91
CA SER A 304 -16.87 12.85 -0.55
C SER A 304 -15.64 12.20 -1.17
N ILE A 305 -15.79 11.64 -2.37
CA ILE A 305 -14.70 11.11 -3.20
C ILE A 305 -14.49 12.06 -4.35
N ILE A 306 -13.28 12.59 -4.47
CA ILE A 306 -12.90 13.50 -5.56
C ILE A 306 -12.09 12.72 -6.61
N VAL A 307 -12.59 12.70 -7.84
CA VAL A 307 -12.01 11.95 -8.96
C VAL A 307 -11.60 12.88 -10.11
N PRO A 308 -10.66 12.47 -10.97
CA PRO A 308 -10.17 13.31 -12.07
C PRO A 308 -11.10 13.32 -13.31
N TYR A 309 -12.38 12.96 -13.16
CA TYR A 309 -13.34 12.79 -14.26
C TYR A 309 -14.56 13.67 -14.07
N THR A 310 -15.06 14.28 -15.14
CA THR A 310 -16.29 15.09 -15.09
C THR A 310 -17.53 14.21 -14.85
N VAL A 311 -18.64 14.81 -14.46
CA VAL A 311 -19.92 14.11 -14.26
C VAL A 311 -20.34 13.32 -15.49
N ALA A 312 -20.22 13.90 -16.69
CA ALA A 312 -20.54 13.22 -17.95
C ALA A 312 -19.61 12.02 -18.21
N GLN A 313 -18.31 12.16 -17.93
CA GLN A 313 -17.36 11.04 -18.05
C GLN A 313 -17.68 9.94 -17.06
N MET A 314 -18.00 10.27 -15.81
CA MET A 314 -18.36 9.29 -14.78
C MET A 314 -19.61 8.47 -15.17
N GLN A 315 -20.61 9.09 -15.79
CA GLN A 315 -21.79 8.37 -16.30
C GLN A 315 -21.40 7.32 -17.34
N ILE A 316 -20.57 7.70 -18.32
CA ILE A 316 -20.06 6.78 -19.33
C ILE A 316 -19.26 5.64 -18.67
N LEU A 317 -18.34 5.98 -17.76
CA LEU A 317 -17.53 5.00 -17.03
C LEU A 317 -18.40 4.02 -16.23
N CYS A 318 -19.46 4.47 -15.57
CA CYS A 318 -20.39 3.60 -14.84
C CYS A 318 -21.15 2.63 -15.76
N THR A 319 -21.36 2.99 -17.04
CA THR A 319 -22.01 2.10 -18.02
C THR A 319 -21.04 1.18 -18.75
N THR A 320 -19.74 1.46 -18.70
CA THR A 320 -18.73 0.76 -19.53
C THR A 320 -17.68 0.01 -18.72
N ILE A 321 -17.57 0.27 -17.43
CA ILE A 321 -16.55 -0.31 -16.55
C ILE A 321 -17.22 -0.79 -15.26
N ASP A 322 -17.12 -2.09 -15.00
CA ASP A 322 -17.73 -2.74 -13.84
C ASP A 322 -17.23 -2.14 -12.53
N GLU A 323 -15.94 -1.83 -12.39
CA GLU A 323 -15.42 -1.26 -11.15
C GLU A 323 -16.02 0.11 -10.80
N TRP A 324 -16.39 0.90 -11.82
CA TRP A 324 -17.11 2.17 -11.65
C TRP A 324 -18.58 1.95 -11.29
N ALA A 325 -19.25 0.99 -11.93
CA ALA A 325 -20.61 0.60 -11.57
C ALA A 325 -20.67 0.13 -10.10
N ILE A 326 -19.73 -0.73 -9.70
CA ILE A 326 -19.60 -1.21 -8.32
C ILE A 326 -19.32 -0.05 -7.37
N LEU A 327 -18.39 0.86 -7.71
CA LEU A 327 -18.10 2.04 -6.89
C LEU A 327 -19.35 2.90 -6.67
N ARG A 328 -20.11 3.15 -7.73
CA ARG A 328 -21.32 3.96 -7.64
C ARG A 328 -22.42 3.28 -6.82
N CYS A 329 -22.53 1.95 -6.89
CA CYS A 329 -23.51 1.19 -6.13
C CYS A 329 -23.11 0.97 -4.66
N SER A 330 -21.81 0.85 -4.37
CA SER A 330 -21.31 0.56 -3.03
C SER A 330 -21.07 1.82 -2.18
N TYR A 331 -20.96 2.99 -2.81
CA TYR A 331 -20.72 4.26 -2.13
C TYR A 331 -21.93 5.20 -2.27
N SER A 332 -22.58 5.47 -1.16
CA SER A 332 -23.76 6.34 -1.08
C SER A 332 -23.43 7.84 -0.98
N GLY A 333 -22.16 8.20 -0.81
CA GLY A 333 -21.73 9.60 -0.69
C GLY A 333 -21.57 10.31 -2.05
N LEU A 334 -21.08 11.55 -1.98
CA LEU A 334 -20.87 12.38 -3.16
C LEU A 334 -19.56 11.97 -3.88
N ILE A 335 -19.67 11.69 -5.18
CA ILE A 335 -18.51 11.58 -6.07
C ILE A 335 -18.46 12.85 -6.91
N ASP A 336 -17.42 13.65 -6.73
CA ASP A 336 -17.24 14.96 -7.35
C ASP A 336 -15.88 15.04 -8.06
N ASN A 337 -15.64 16.11 -8.81
CA ASN A 337 -14.38 16.40 -9.50
C ASN A 337 -13.74 17.73 -9.06
N HIS A 338 -14.35 18.43 -8.10
CA HIS A 338 -13.82 19.65 -7.52
C HIS A 338 -12.90 19.35 -6.34
N TYR A 339 -11.59 19.47 -6.57
CA TYR A 339 -10.61 19.28 -5.49
C TYR A 339 -10.66 20.42 -4.48
N PRO A 340 -10.44 20.12 -3.17
CA PRO A 340 -10.31 21.15 -2.16
C PRO A 340 -9.28 22.21 -2.55
N LYS A 341 -9.63 23.48 -2.32
CA LYS A 341 -8.76 24.63 -2.62
C LYS A 341 -7.57 24.63 -1.67
N HIS A 342 -6.47 23.97 -2.08
CA HIS A 342 -5.23 23.93 -1.33
C HIS A 342 -4.03 23.98 -2.29
N PRO A 343 -2.98 24.80 -2.03
CA PRO A 343 -1.83 24.93 -2.93
C PRO A 343 -1.17 23.60 -3.29
N LEU A 344 -1.10 22.67 -2.33
CA LEU A 344 -0.51 21.35 -2.53
C LEU A 344 -1.34 20.50 -3.51
N LEU A 345 -2.68 20.50 -3.39
CA LEU A 345 -3.55 19.78 -4.32
C LEU A 345 -3.54 20.45 -5.70
N HIS A 346 -3.60 21.79 -5.75
CA HIS A 346 -3.52 22.51 -7.01
C HIS A 346 -2.22 22.23 -7.77
N PHE A 347 -1.08 22.25 -7.09
CA PHE A 347 0.21 21.85 -7.66
C PHE A 347 0.19 20.42 -8.23
N MET A 348 -0.55 19.50 -7.59
CA MET A 348 -0.68 18.11 -8.06
C MET A 348 -1.61 17.95 -9.27
N LEU A 349 -2.48 18.93 -9.53
CA LEU A 349 -3.43 18.88 -10.63
C LEU A 349 -2.89 19.51 -11.92
N LEU A 350 -1.84 20.33 -11.85
CA LEU A 350 -1.36 21.10 -12.99
C LEU A 350 -0.77 20.24 -14.14
N HIS A 351 -0.45 18.96 -13.91
CA HIS A 351 0.06 18.00 -14.92
C HIS A 351 -0.32 16.57 -14.45
N PRO A 352 -0.82 15.58 -15.26
CA PRO A 352 -1.00 15.43 -16.72
C PRO A 352 -2.44 15.06 -17.20
N VAL A 353 -2.69 15.11 -18.53
CA VAL A 353 -3.91 14.63 -19.22
C VAL A 353 -3.59 13.49 -20.20
N ILE A 354 -4.43 12.46 -20.24
CA ILE A 354 -4.62 11.51 -21.35
C ILE A 354 -6.14 11.38 -21.58
N PHE A 355 -6.60 12.11 -22.59
CA PHE A 355 -7.65 11.78 -23.56
C PHE A 355 -7.26 12.57 -24.82
N PRO A 356 -7.21 11.94 -25.99
CA PRO A 356 -8.39 11.42 -26.68
C PRO A 356 -8.59 9.91 -26.45
N LYS A 357 -9.79 9.42 -26.78
CA LYS A 357 -10.05 8.01 -27.08
C LYS A 357 -10.09 7.93 -28.60
N VAL A 358 -9.00 7.53 -29.25
CA VAL A 358 -8.86 7.33 -30.69
C VAL A 358 -9.29 5.92 -31.09
N THR A 359 -9.35 5.00 -30.12
CA THR A 359 -9.91 3.66 -30.31
C THR A 359 -11.44 3.69 -30.35
N ALA A 360 -12.05 3.02 -31.32
CA ALA A 360 -13.50 2.91 -31.43
C ALA A 360 -13.95 1.48 -31.12
N ASN A 361 -15.07 1.33 -30.40
CA ASN A 361 -15.69 0.02 -30.14
C ASN A 361 -16.52 -0.47 -31.34
N THR A 362 -16.72 0.39 -32.33
CA THR A 362 -17.42 0.12 -33.59
C THR A 362 -16.47 0.41 -34.74
N PRO A 363 -16.53 -0.35 -35.86
CA PRO A 363 -15.70 -0.09 -37.02
C PRO A 363 -15.77 1.38 -37.47
N ILE A 364 -14.61 1.96 -37.74
CA ILE A 364 -14.49 3.33 -38.22
C ILE A 364 -14.89 3.34 -39.70
N LYS A 365 -15.93 4.09 -40.03
CA LYS A 365 -16.43 4.18 -41.41
C LYS A 365 -15.37 4.79 -42.33
N GLY A 366 -15.01 4.08 -43.39
CA GLY A 366 -14.01 4.52 -44.37
C GLY A 366 -12.54 4.24 -43.96
N ALA A 367 -12.31 3.63 -42.80
CA ALA A 367 -11.01 3.09 -42.43
C ALA A 367 -10.75 1.74 -43.11
N ILE A 368 -9.48 1.37 -43.19
CA ILE A 368 -9.05 0.12 -43.83
C ILE A 368 -9.27 -1.04 -42.86
N ASP A 369 -9.89 -2.12 -43.34
CA ASP A 369 -10.05 -3.38 -42.59
C ASP A 369 -8.81 -4.26 -42.75
N ILE A 370 -8.17 -4.59 -41.63
CA ILE A 370 -6.94 -5.38 -41.57
C ILE A 370 -7.17 -6.58 -40.65
N TYR A 371 -7.14 -7.77 -41.22
CA TYR A 371 -7.30 -9.02 -40.47
C TYR A 371 -5.93 -9.50 -40.01
N THR A 372 -5.75 -9.84 -38.73
CA THR A 372 -4.45 -10.24 -38.17
C THR A 372 -4.53 -11.60 -37.51
N ASP A 373 -3.52 -12.44 -37.74
CA ASP A 373 -3.38 -13.77 -37.12
C ASP A 373 -1.90 -14.07 -36.83
N GLY A 374 -1.64 -14.88 -35.80
CA GLY A 374 -0.31 -15.25 -35.35
C GLY A 374 -0.27 -16.70 -34.83
N SER A 375 0.76 -17.43 -35.23
CA SER A 375 0.91 -18.85 -34.88
C SER A 375 2.11 -19.12 -33.98
N LYS A 376 2.04 -20.22 -33.22
CA LYS A 376 3.15 -20.69 -32.34
C LYS A 376 4.47 -20.97 -33.08
N THR A 377 4.43 -21.17 -34.39
CA THR A 377 5.63 -21.41 -35.21
C THR A 377 6.41 -20.13 -35.51
N GLY A 378 5.93 -18.97 -35.01
CA GLY A 378 6.53 -17.66 -35.27
C GLY A 378 6.05 -17.01 -36.57
N ILE A 379 5.19 -17.67 -37.34
CA ILE A 379 4.59 -17.08 -38.54
C ILE A 379 3.41 -16.23 -38.09
N GLY A 380 3.49 -14.93 -38.38
CA GLY A 380 2.39 -13.98 -38.25
C GLY A 380 1.94 -13.49 -39.61
N SER A 381 0.70 -13.07 -39.75
CA SER A 381 0.22 -12.49 -40.99
C SER A 381 -0.88 -11.46 -40.78
N TYR A 382 -0.94 -10.49 -41.68
CA TYR A 382 -2.11 -9.64 -41.81
C TYR A 382 -2.62 -9.63 -43.24
N VAL A 383 -3.93 -9.48 -43.40
CA VAL A 383 -4.62 -9.45 -44.69
C VAL A 383 -5.27 -8.09 -44.89
N ILE A 384 -5.00 -7.48 -46.03
CA ILE A 384 -5.59 -6.23 -46.49
C ILE A 384 -6.02 -6.40 -47.95
N ASN A 385 -7.26 -6.07 -48.28
CA ASN A 385 -7.81 -6.21 -49.64
C ASN A 385 -7.50 -7.58 -50.28
N GLU A 386 -7.77 -8.66 -49.52
CA GLU A 386 -7.52 -10.06 -49.92
C GLU A 386 -6.04 -10.45 -50.16
N LYS A 387 -5.10 -9.53 -49.91
CA LYS A 387 -3.66 -9.80 -50.01
C LYS A 387 -3.08 -10.07 -48.63
N ALA A 388 -2.56 -11.29 -48.46
CA ALA A 388 -1.89 -11.69 -47.23
C ALA A 388 -0.41 -11.28 -47.22
N VAL A 389 0.01 -10.59 -46.18
CA VAL A 389 1.42 -10.31 -45.89
C VAL A 389 1.86 -11.24 -44.77
N ARG A 390 2.86 -12.08 -45.04
CA ARG A 390 3.46 -12.99 -44.05
C ARG A 390 4.70 -12.37 -43.44
N LEU A 391 4.82 -12.50 -42.13
CA LEU A 391 5.93 -12.02 -41.31
C LEU A 391 6.51 -13.21 -40.55
N GLN A 392 7.83 -13.31 -40.53
CA GLN A 392 8.53 -14.33 -39.75
C GLN A 392 9.09 -13.70 -38.48
N PHE A 393 8.64 -14.21 -37.35
CA PHE A 393 9.15 -13.88 -36.02
C PHE A 393 9.83 -15.10 -35.41
N THR A 394 10.51 -14.88 -34.28
CA THR A 394 11.03 -15.98 -33.46
C THR A 394 9.85 -16.84 -32.96
N PRO A 395 9.90 -18.17 -33.10
CA PRO A 395 8.87 -19.05 -32.56
C PRO A 395 8.65 -18.81 -31.07
N GLY A 396 7.39 -18.84 -30.64
CA GLY A 396 7.02 -18.45 -29.28
C GLY A 396 5.54 -18.62 -29.00
N ALA A 397 5.07 -18.02 -27.91
CA ALA A 397 3.65 -18.03 -27.57
C ALA A 397 2.81 -17.33 -28.67
N PRO A 398 1.68 -17.91 -29.11
CA PRO A 398 0.81 -17.29 -30.13
C PRO A 398 0.46 -15.83 -29.83
N GLN A 399 0.13 -15.51 -28.58
CA GLN A 399 -0.21 -14.14 -28.17
C GLN A 399 0.92 -13.13 -28.43
N LEU A 400 2.16 -13.58 -28.32
CA LEU A 400 3.33 -12.74 -28.58
C LEU A 400 3.45 -12.44 -30.07
N VAL A 401 3.27 -13.45 -30.91
CA VAL A 401 3.30 -13.33 -32.38
C VAL A 401 2.14 -12.47 -32.87
N GLU A 402 0.94 -12.68 -32.35
CA GLU A 402 -0.24 -11.87 -32.67
C GLU A 402 -0.03 -10.38 -32.30
N CYS A 403 0.52 -10.08 -31.13
CA CYS A 403 0.87 -8.70 -30.77
C CYS A 403 1.97 -8.10 -31.66
N LEU A 404 2.96 -8.90 -32.10
CA LEU A 404 3.99 -8.43 -33.04
C LEU A 404 3.42 -8.10 -34.42
N VAL A 405 2.44 -8.88 -34.90
CA VAL A 405 1.72 -8.58 -36.15
C VAL A 405 0.99 -7.25 -36.02
N VAL A 406 0.26 -7.03 -34.93
CA VAL A 406 -0.44 -5.76 -34.68
C VAL A 406 0.54 -4.58 -34.61
N LEU A 407 1.68 -4.74 -33.94
CA LEU A 407 2.73 -3.71 -33.92
C LEU A 407 3.22 -3.35 -35.33
N GLU A 408 3.40 -4.35 -36.19
CA GLU A 408 3.84 -4.11 -37.57
C GLU A 408 2.75 -3.42 -38.41
N VAL A 409 1.48 -3.78 -38.20
CA VAL A 409 0.33 -3.10 -38.80
C VAL A 409 0.33 -1.62 -38.42
N PHE A 410 0.46 -1.28 -37.14
CA PHE A 410 0.50 0.13 -36.71
C PHE A 410 1.68 0.92 -37.30
N LYS A 411 2.86 0.31 -37.41
CA LYS A 411 4.03 0.96 -38.05
C LYS A 411 3.80 1.24 -39.53
N ARG A 412 3.06 0.36 -40.22
CA ARG A 412 2.89 0.41 -41.67
C ARG A 412 1.71 1.28 -42.11
N PHE A 413 0.71 1.44 -41.26
CA PHE A 413 -0.49 2.23 -41.54
C PHE A 413 -0.66 3.36 -40.52
N PRO A 414 0.03 4.51 -40.69
CA PRO A 414 -0.07 5.68 -39.81
C PRO A 414 -1.36 6.48 -40.08
N MET A 415 -2.51 5.80 -40.07
CA MET A 415 -3.84 6.36 -40.34
C MET A 415 -4.93 5.54 -39.60
N PRO A 416 -6.18 6.01 -39.53
CA PRO A 416 -7.26 5.22 -38.93
C PRO A 416 -7.45 3.87 -39.65
N ILE A 417 -7.44 2.79 -38.89
CA ILE A 417 -7.59 1.40 -39.36
C ILE A 417 -8.56 0.63 -38.45
N ASN A 418 -9.23 -0.37 -39.02
CA ASN A 418 -9.99 -1.37 -38.27
C ASN A 418 -9.15 -2.64 -38.19
N ILE A 419 -8.70 -3.02 -36.99
CA ILE A 419 -7.98 -4.27 -36.77
C ILE A 419 -9.00 -5.35 -36.38
N ILE A 420 -9.06 -6.42 -37.17
CA ILE A 420 -9.90 -7.58 -36.92
C ILE A 420 -8.99 -8.75 -36.52
N SER A 421 -9.20 -9.29 -35.34
CA SER A 421 -8.46 -10.45 -34.83
C SER A 421 -9.40 -11.43 -34.15
N ASP A 422 -9.13 -12.71 -34.30
CA ASP A 422 -9.77 -13.81 -33.57
C ASP A 422 -9.21 -13.98 -32.15
N SER A 423 -8.09 -13.33 -31.83
CA SER A 423 -7.50 -13.30 -30.50
C SER A 423 -8.19 -12.28 -29.59
N VAL A 424 -9.08 -12.79 -28.73
CA VAL A 424 -9.74 -12.01 -27.66
C VAL A 424 -8.70 -11.31 -26.77
N TYR A 425 -7.54 -11.91 -26.56
CA TYR A 425 -6.45 -11.31 -25.80
C TYR A 425 -5.92 -10.04 -26.46
N VAL A 426 -5.58 -10.10 -27.75
CA VAL A 426 -5.01 -8.96 -28.49
C VAL A 426 -6.03 -7.85 -28.63
N VAL A 427 -7.28 -8.18 -28.95
CA VAL A 427 -8.37 -7.19 -29.06
C VAL A 427 -8.54 -6.42 -27.75
N ASN A 428 -8.69 -7.14 -26.63
CA ASN A 428 -8.83 -6.50 -25.31
C ASN A 428 -7.58 -5.72 -24.90
N ALA A 429 -6.40 -6.22 -25.24
CA ALA A 429 -5.15 -5.54 -24.93
C ALA A 429 -5.07 -4.20 -25.66
N VAL A 430 -5.23 -4.20 -26.98
CA VAL A 430 -5.10 -3.01 -27.85
C VAL A 430 -6.16 -1.96 -27.53
N LEU A 431 -7.41 -2.37 -27.27
CA LEU A 431 -8.47 -1.46 -26.82
C LEU A 431 -8.13 -0.74 -25.51
N ALA A 432 -7.39 -1.40 -24.61
CA ALA A 432 -6.98 -0.83 -23.34
C ALA A 432 -5.66 -0.04 -23.40
N LEU A 433 -4.86 -0.16 -24.47
CA LEU A 433 -3.51 0.42 -24.56
C LEU A 433 -3.49 1.93 -24.50
N GLU A 434 -4.42 2.59 -25.17
CA GLU A 434 -4.46 4.04 -25.27
C GLU A 434 -4.46 4.73 -23.91
N THR A 435 -5.17 4.15 -22.95
CA THR A 435 -5.29 4.65 -21.58
C THR A 435 -4.62 3.69 -20.59
N ALA A 436 -3.75 2.79 -21.05
CA ALA A 436 -2.99 1.91 -20.19
C ALA A 436 -2.01 2.72 -19.34
N GLY A 437 -2.18 2.65 -18.02
CA GLY A 437 -1.30 3.34 -17.08
C GLY A 437 -0.04 2.56 -16.73
N SER A 438 -0.14 1.22 -16.67
CA SER A 438 0.98 0.36 -16.30
C SER A 438 0.93 -1.01 -16.98
N PHE A 439 2.11 -1.62 -17.09
CA PHE A 439 2.32 -2.92 -17.74
C PHE A 439 3.03 -3.86 -16.77
N LYS A 440 2.58 -5.12 -16.70
CA LYS A 440 3.22 -6.16 -15.89
C LYS A 440 4.57 -6.54 -16.50
N GLN A 441 5.68 -6.18 -15.84
CA GLN A 441 7.03 -6.36 -16.40
C GLN A 441 7.40 -7.83 -16.63
N SER A 442 6.88 -8.74 -15.80
CA SER A 442 7.12 -10.18 -15.96
C SER A 442 6.40 -10.79 -17.16
N SER A 443 5.54 -10.05 -17.88
CA SER A 443 4.85 -10.56 -19.05
C SER A 443 5.72 -10.34 -20.30
N PRO A 444 5.98 -11.39 -21.10
CA PRO A 444 6.82 -11.29 -22.29
C PRO A 444 6.20 -10.41 -23.39
N VAL A 445 4.90 -10.11 -23.32
CA VAL A 445 4.18 -9.27 -24.29
C VAL A 445 4.25 -7.78 -23.94
N SER A 446 4.58 -7.43 -22.69
CA SER A 446 4.54 -6.04 -22.19
C SER A 446 5.44 -5.07 -22.96
N GLU A 447 6.60 -5.52 -23.45
CA GLU A 447 7.49 -4.66 -24.23
C GLU A 447 6.89 -4.32 -25.60
N ILE A 448 6.25 -5.31 -26.25
CA ILE A 448 5.59 -5.14 -27.54
C ILE A 448 4.42 -4.16 -27.39
N LEU A 449 3.59 -4.37 -26.38
CA LEU A 449 2.44 -3.53 -26.07
C LEU A 449 2.83 -2.07 -25.80
N ARG A 450 3.96 -1.82 -25.13
CA ARG A 450 4.49 -0.45 -24.99
C ARG A 450 4.91 0.16 -26.32
N LYS A 451 5.45 -0.62 -27.25
CA LYS A 451 5.80 -0.14 -28.60
C LYS A 451 4.56 0.10 -29.46
N ILE A 452 3.42 -0.51 -29.14
CA ILE A 452 2.13 -0.24 -29.81
C ILE A 452 1.50 1.04 -29.24
N GLN A 453 1.66 1.28 -27.93
CA GLN A 453 1.11 2.46 -27.26
C GLN A 453 1.81 3.78 -27.66
N ASN A 454 3.12 3.73 -27.94
CA ASN A 454 3.94 4.89 -28.32
C ASN A 454 4.13 4.93 -29.84
#